data_AF-A0A0K1QBR9-F1
#
_entry.id   AF-A0A0K1QBR9-F1
#
_cell.length_a   1.000
_cell.length_b   1.000
_cell.length_c   1.000
_cell.angle_alpha   90.00
_cell.angle_beta   90.00
_cell.angle_gamma   90.00
#
_symmetry.space_group_name_H-M   'P 1'
#
loop_
_entity.id
_entity.type
_entity.pdbx_description
1 polymer ?
#
loop_
_entity_poly.entity_id
_entity_poly.type
_entity_poly.pdbx_seq_one_letter_code
_entity_poly.pdbx_strand_id
1 'polypeptide(L)'
;MRATRPVSGVRGAGSVDPSSSALRAQHQAEIDALLFGTIVQPPALGFSLASIPLVVVDDTALDALSLDARTSDLLRAIDGESNLEAIIAQTDLTDREAMGAVEALLALGAIRLLPPNER
;
A
#
# COMPACT_ATOMS: atom_id res chain seq x y z
N MET A 1 86.68 9.30 1.50
CA MET A 1 85.71 8.54 2.32
C MET A 1 84.38 8.57 1.59
N ARG A 2 83.82 7.39 1.29
CA ARG A 2 82.73 7.18 0.33
C ARG A 2 81.35 7.40 0.95
N ALA A 3 80.44 7.96 0.15
CA ALA A 3 79.05 8.25 0.45
C ALA A 3 78.20 7.01 0.79
N THR A 4 77.29 7.16 1.77
CA THR A 4 76.14 6.29 1.98
C THR A 4 74.86 7.09 1.80
N ARG A 5 73.96 6.55 0.98
CA ARG A 5 72.77 7.18 0.40
C ARG A 5 71.62 7.22 1.44
N PRO A 6 70.74 8.22 1.44
CA PRO A 6 69.41 8.07 2.03
C PRO A 6 68.54 7.16 1.15
N VAL A 7 67.77 6.30 1.82
CA VAL A 7 66.82 5.34 1.26
C VAL A 7 65.62 6.03 0.63
N SER A 8 65.25 5.51 -0.53
CA SER A 8 63.97 5.67 -1.22
C SER A 8 62.80 5.26 -0.30
N GLY A 9 61.69 6.00 -0.34
CA GLY A 9 60.53 5.67 0.50
C GLY A 9 59.37 6.65 0.33
N VAL A 10 58.77 6.60 -0.85
CA VAL A 10 57.57 7.31 -1.31
C VAL A 10 56.55 7.67 -0.22
N ARG A 11 56.19 8.95 -0.24
CA ARG A 11 54.97 9.57 0.29
C ARG A 11 53.73 8.82 -0.23
N GLY A 12 53.19 7.88 0.55
CA GLY A 12 51.87 7.30 0.34
C GLY A 12 50.80 8.26 0.83
N ALA A 13 50.56 9.34 0.08
CA ALA A 13 49.30 10.06 0.19
C ALA A 13 48.21 9.07 -0.24
N GLY A 14 47.47 8.55 0.74
CA GLY A 14 46.23 7.80 0.50
C GLY A 14 45.27 8.73 -0.22
N SER A 15 45.32 8.71 -1.55
CA SER A 15 44.31 9.28 -2.42
C SER A 15 43.06 8.43 -2.20
N VAL A 16 42.25 8.84 -1.24
CA VAL A 16 40.83 8.47 -1.23
C VAL A 16 40.25 9.08 -2.50
N ASP A 17 40.10 8.22 -3.52
CA ASP A 17 39.55 8.63 -4.80
C ASP A 17 38.13 9.18 -4.56
N PRO A 18 37.89 10.48 -4.81
CA PRO A 18 36.60 11.11 -4.57
C PRO A 18 35.48 10.49 -5.42
N SER A 19 35.84 9.74 -6.48
CA SER A 19 34.88 9.01 -7.30
C SER A 19 34.29 7.81 -6.55
N SER A 20 35.01 7.21 -5.60
CA SER A 20 34.57 6.02 -4.87
C SER A 20 33.65 6.36 -3.67
N SER A 21 33.85 7.52 -3.04
CA SER A 21 32.96 8.03 -1.99
C SER A 21 31.68 8.66 -2.57
N ALA A 22 31.78 9.35 -3.71
CA ALA A 22 30.62 9.89 -4.41
C ALA A 22 29.68 8.80 -4.94
N LEU A 23 30.24 7.70 -5.48
CA LEU A 23 29.44 6.58 -5.99
C LEU A 23 28.68 5.84 -4.86
N ARG A 24 29.30 5.69 -3.68
CA ARG A 24 28.62 5.12 -2.49
C ARG A 24 27.52 6.03 -1.96
N ALA A 25 27.72 7.35 -2.00
CA ALA A 25 26.70 8.32 -1.58
C ALA A 25 25.48 8.33 -2.52
N GLN A 26 25.69 8.20 -3.84
CA GLN A 26 24.60 8.07 -4.80
C GLN A 26 23.81 6.76 -4.62
N HIS A 27 24.49 5.62 -4.44
CA HIS A 27 23.79 4.35 -4.22
C HIS A 27 23.03 4.27 -2.89
N GLN A 28 23.50 4.93 -1.82
CA GLN A 28 22.77 4.90 -0.54
C GLN A 28 21.48 5.73 -0.58
N ALA A 29 21.45 6.83 -1.35
CA ALA A 29 20.25 7.66 -1.52
C ALA A 29 19.15 6.98 -2.35
N GLU A 30 19.53 6.17 -3.35
CA GLU A 30 18.57 5.40 -4.15
C GLU A 30 17.90 4.28 -3.35
N ILE A 31 18.61 3.66 -2.41
CA ILE A 31 18.07 2.60 -1.56
C ILE A 31 17.02 3.14 -0.58
N ASP A 32 17.24 4.32 0.02
CA ASP A 32 16.25 4.94 0.92
C ASP A 32 15.00 5.42 0.17
N ALA A 33 15.12 5.88 -1.07
CA ALA A 33 13.96 6.27 -1.88
C ALA A 33 13.04 5.08 -2.22
N LEU A 34 13.59 3.86 -2.33
CA LEU A 34 12.84 2.63 -2.57
C LEU A 34 12.13 2.09 -1.32
N LEU A 35 12.70 2.31 -0.13
CA LEU A 35 12.13 1.84 1.15
C LEU A 35 10.99 2.73 1.68
N PHE A 36 10.96 4.02 1.31
CA PHE A 36 9.91 4.96 1.74
C PHE A 36 8.93 5.37 0.65
N GLY A 37 9.22 5.07 -0.62
CA GLY A 37 8.45 5.53 -1.78
C GLY A 37 7.29 4.64 -2.22
N THR A 38 7.12 3.45 -1.64
CA THR A 38 6.00 2.58 -2.01
C THR A 38 5.04 2.41 -0.85
N ILE A 39 4.38 3.52 -0.49
CA ILE A 39 2.97 3.37 -0.15
C ILE A 39 2.36 2.84 -1.45
N VAL A 40 2.20 1.52 -1.55
CA VAL A 40 1.22 0.95 -2.48
C VAL A 40 -0.08 1.52 -1.98
N GLN A 41 -0.43 2.73 -2.41
CA GLN A 41 -1.81 3.15 -2.39
C GLN A 41 -2.48 2.05 -3.21
N PRO A 42 -3.39 1.25 -2.63
CA PRO A 42 -4.23 0.42 -3.47
C PRO A 42 -4.78 1.36 -4.55
N PRO A 43 -4.96 0.90 -5.81
CA PRO A 43 -5.61 1.73 -6.81
C PRO A 43 -6.83 2.32 -6.13
N ALA A 44 -6.94 3.64 -6.06
CA ALA A 44 -8.14 4.27 -5.51
C ALA A 44 -9.26 3.68 -6.35
N LEU A 45 -9.95 2.68 -5.80
CA LEU A 45 -10.96 1.95 -6.51
C LEU A 45 -12.01 3.04 -6.71
N GLY A 46 -12.12 3.52 -7.95
CA GLY A 46 -12.85 4.74 -8.30
C GLY A 46 -14.35 4.52 -8.26
N PHE A 47 -14.85 4.03 -7.12
CA PHE A 47 -16.24 3.77 -6.89
C PHE A 47 -16.89 4.94 -6.18
N SER A 48 -18.16 5.16 -6.54
CA SER A 48 -18.97 6.20 -5.94
C SER A 48 -19.65 5.67 -4.68
N LEU A 49 -19.73 6.49 -3.63
CA LEU A 49 -20.58 6.19 -2.46
C LEU A 49 -22.07 6.12 -2.82
N ALA A 50 -22.46 6.68 -3.98
CA ALA A 50 -23.81 6.54 -4.51
C ALA A 50 -24.07 5.14 -5.13
N SER A 51 -23.06 4.28 -5.23
CA SER A 51 -23.22 2.94 -5.79
C SER A 51 -23.97 2.02 -4.82
N ILE A 52 -24.71 1.07 -5.37
CA ILE A 52 -25.44 0.06 -4.59
C ILE A 52 -24.57 -1.20 -4.51
N PRO A 53 -24.09 -1.61 -3.32
CA PRO A 53 -23.36 -2.86 -3.16
C PRO A 53 -24.32 -4.05 -3.21
N LEU A 54 -23.88 -5.11 -3.87
CA LEU A 54 -24.54 -6.41 -3.93
C LEU A 54 -23.58 -7.50 -3.48
N VAL A 55 -24.03 -8.38 -2.59
CA VAL A 55 -23.30 -9.60 -2.23
C VAL A 55 -23.42 -10.59 -3.39
N VAL A 56 -22.28 -11.10 -3.87
CA VAL A 56 -22.23 -12.01 -5.04
C VAL A 56 -21.60 -13.36 -4.73
N VAL A 57 -21.16 -13.57 -3.49
CA VAL A 57 -20.63 -14.84 -3.00
C VAL A 57 -21.70 -15.57 -2.21
N ASP A 58 -21.71 -16.89 -2.32
CA ASP A 58 -22.57 -17.76 -1.51
C ASP A 58 -22.12 -17.77 -0.04
N ASP A 59 -23.06 -18.03 0.88
CA ASP A 59 -22.81 -18.03 2.33
C ASP A 59 -21.64 -18.94 2.76
N THR A 60 -21.48 -20.08 2.08
CA THR A 60 -20.37 -21.02 2.36
C THR A 60 -18.99 -20.48 1.97
N ALA A 61 -18.93 -19.61 0.96
CA ALA A 61 -17.70 -18.95 0.55
C ALA A 61 -17.38 -17.77 1.48
N LEU A 62 -18.40 -17.07 1.96
CA LEU A 62 -18.32 -16.04 3.00
C LEU A 62 -17.67 -16.56 4.29
N ASP A 63 -18.12 -17.72 4.80
CA ASP A 63 -17.57 -18.32 6.02
C ASP A 63 -16.10 -18.73 5.89
N ALA A 64 -15.66 -19.03 4.67
CA ALA A 64 -14.26 -19.35 4.37
C ALA A 64 -13.38 -18.09 4.32
N LEU A 65 -13.96 -16.90 4.11
CA LEU A 65 -13.25 -15.63 4.17
C LEU A 65 -13.06 -15.26 5.64
N SER A 66 -11.79 -15.23 6.09
CA SER A 66 -11.45 -14.67 7.40
C SER A 66 -11.57 -13.15 7.36
N LEU A 67 -12.81 -12.66 7.44
CA LEU A 67 -13.12 -11.24 7.51
C LEU A 67 -12.90 -10.73 8.94
N ASP A 68 -12.37 -9.52 9.05
CA ASP A 68 -12.38 -8.83 10.33
C ASP A 68 -13.82 -8.44 10.72
N ALA A 69 -14.04 -8.13 12.01
CA ALA A 69 -15.37 -7.82 12.53
C ALA A 69 -16.02 -6.63 11.80
N ARG A 70 -15.23 -5.62 11.41
CA ARG A 70 -15.72 -4.41 10.75
C ARG A 70 -16.23 -4.71 9.34
N THR A 71 -15.46 -5.50 8.61
CA THR A 71 -15.76 -5.95 7.26
C THR A 71 -16.97 -6.89 7.27
N SER A 72 -17.07 -7.76 8.28
CA SER A 72 -18.24 -8.61 8.49
C SER A 72 -19.51 -7.79 8.82
N ASP A 73 -19.40 -6.75 9.65
CA ASP A 73 -20.54 -5.92 10.02
C ASP A 73 -21.04 -5.09 8.85
N LEU A 74 -20.12 -4.50 8.07
CA LEU A 74 -20.47 -3.82 6.82
C LEU A 74 -21.15 -4.76 5.83
N LEU A 75 -20.63 -5.97 5.66
CA LEU A 75 -21.18 -6.97 4.74
C LEU A 75 -22.60 -7.40 5.13
N ARG A 76 -22.90 -7.50 6.43
CA ARG A 76 -24.26 -7.78 6.94
C ARG A 76 -25.23 -6.62 6.75
N ALA A 77 -24.72 -5.40 6.64
CA ALA A 77 -25.54 -4.20 6.40
C ALA A 77 -25.89 -4.01 4.92
N ILE A 78 -25.32 -4.80 4.01
CA ILE A 78 -25.66 -4.78 2.59
C ILE A 78 -27.00 -5.48 2.36
N ASP A 79 -28.02 -4.69 2.03
CA ASP A 79 -29.39 -5.13 1.72
C ASP A 79 -29.66 -5.28 0.21
N GLY A 80 -28.75 -4.78 -0.63
CA GLY A 80 -28.89 -4.73 -2.09
C GLY A 80 -29.81 -3.63 -2.63
N GLU A 81 -30.30 -2.73 -1.78
CA GLU A 81 -31.18 -1.62 -2.16
C GLU A 81 -30.56 -0.25 -1.82
N SER A 82 -29.88 -0.17 -0.69
CA SER A 82 -29.25 1.03 -0.14
C SER A 82 -27.91 1.30 -0.81
N ASN A 83 -27.55 2.57 -0.97
CA ASN A 83 -26.22 2.94 -1.45
C ASN A 83 -25.17 2.83 -0.33
N LEU A 84 -23.89 2.84 -0.71
CA LEU A 84 -22.79 2.76 0.26
C LEU A 84 -22.86 3.88 1.31
N GLU A 85 -23.22 5.10 0.92
CA GLU A 85 -23.36 6.22 1.86
C GLU A 85 -24.37 5.92 2.98
N ALA A 86 -25.55 5.42 2.63
CA ALA A 86 -26.60 5.07 3.57
C ALA A 86 -26.24 3.85 4.44
N ILE A 87 -25.53 2.87 3.87
CA ILE A 87 -25.06 1.70 4.62
C ILE A 87 -24.01 2.14 5.64
N ILE A 88 -23.04 2.94 5.24
CA ILE A 88 -21.97 3.43 6.12
C ILE A 88 -22.56 4.25 7.27
N ALA A 89 -23.55 5.10 6.99
CA ALA A 89 -24.25 5.89 8.00
C ALA A 89 -25.02 5.05 9.04
N GLN A 90 -25.33 3.79 8.74
CA GLN A 90 -25.98 2.86 9.66
C GLN A 90 -24.99 2.04 10.49
N THR A 91 -23.69 2.11 10.16
CA THR A 91 -22.62 1.44 10.91
C THR A 91 -21.89 2.42 11.83
N ASP A 92 -21.26 1.91 12.89
CA ASP A 92 -20.39 2.72 13.77
C ASP A 92 -18.99 2.95 13.17
N LEU A 93 -18.80 2.72 11.87
CA LEU A 93 -17.51 2.84 11.18
C LEU A 93 -17.24 4.28 10.77
N THR A 94 -15.99 4.71 10.89
CA THR A 94 -15.56 5.97 10.24
C THR A 94 -15.52 5.80 8.72
N ASP A 95 -15.70 6.87 7.95
CA ASP A 95 -15.62 6.84 6.48
C ASP A 95 -14.36 6.12 5.98
N ARG A 96 -13.22 6.33 6.65
CA ARG A 96 -11.96 5.68 6.28
C ARG A 96 -11.99 4.16 6.49
N GLU A 97 -12.56 3.71 7.61
CA GLU A 97 -12.67 2.29 7.94
C GLU A 97 -13.69 1.60 7.03
N ALA A 98 -14.82 2.25 6.81
CA ALA A 98 -15.84 1.79 5.89
C ALA A 98 -15.30 1.66 4.47
N MET A 99 -14.60 2.67 3.96
CA MET A 99 -13.98 2.61 2.64
C MET A 99 -12.95 1.47 2.54
N GLY A 100 -12.11 1.28 3.57
CA GLY A 100 -11.17 0.16 3.61
C GLY A 100 -11.87 -1.21 3.62
N ALA A 101 -12.99 -1.34 4.34
CA ALA A 101 -13.80 -2.56 4.35
C ALA A 101 -14.47 -2.82 2.99
N VAL A 102 -15.03 -1.79 2.34
CA VAL A 102 -15.60 -1.89 0.98
C VAL A 102 -14.53 -2.32 -0.02
N GLU A 103 -13.35 -1.70 0.01
CA GLU A 103 -12.22 -2.07 -0.86
C GLU A 103 -11.80 -3.53 -0.65
N ALA A 104 -11.72 -3.98 0.62
CA ALA A 104 -11.40 -5.37 0.93
C ALA A 104 -12.46 -6.34 0.38
N LEU A 105 -13.75 -6.05 0.55
CA LEU A 105 -14.84 -6.88 0.03
C LEU A 105 -14.83 -6.94 -1.50
N LEU A 106 -14.50 -5.83 -2.17
CA LEU A 106 -14.35 -5.80 -3.62
C LEU A 106 -13.14 -6.61 -4.10
N ALA A 107 -12.00 -6.48 -3.41
CA ALA A 107 -10.79 -7.22 -3.73
C ALA A 107 -10.96 -8.72 -3.54
N LEU A 108 -11.74 -9.13 -2.54
CA LEU A 108 -12.12 -10.53 -2.29
C LEU A 108 -13.19 -11.04 -3.28
N GLY A 109 -13.80 -10.16 -4.06
CA GLY A 109 -14.92 -10.50 -4.95
C GLY A 109 -16.19 -10.86 -4.20
N ALA A 110 -16.30 -10.48 -2.91
CA ALA A 110 -17.47 -10.75 -2.08
C ALA A 110 -18.66 -9.88 -2.49
N ILE A 111 -18.39 -8.66 -2.95
CA ILE A 111 -19.41 -7.71 -3.38
C ILE A 111 -19.13 -7.18 -4.79
N ARG A 112 -20.17 -6.68 -5.44
CA ARG A 112 -20.10 -5.85 -6.65
C ARG A 112 -20.85 -4.54 -6.43
N LEU A 113 -20.45 -3.49 -7.13
CA LEU A 113 -21.11 -2.20 -7.07
C LEU A 113 -21.91 -1.97 -8.35
N LEU A 114 -23.20 -1.71 -8.20
CA LEU A 114 -24.04 -1.23 -9.28
C LEU A 114 -24.01 0.30 -9.35
N PRO A 115 -24.01 0.88 -10.57
CA PRO A 115 -24.23 2.31 -10.73
C PRO A 115 -25.59 2.72 -10.15
N PRO A 116 -25.73 3.97 -9.64
CA PRO A 116 -26.98 4.45 -9.05
C PRO A 116 -28.20 4.43 -9.99
N ASN A 117 -27.97 4.30 -11.30
CA ASN A 117 -29.00 4.37 -12.34
C ASN A 117 -29.32 3.00 -12.98
N GLU A 118 -28.64 1.93 -12.59
CA GLU A 118 -28.91 0.58 -13.07
C GLU A 118 -29.71 -0.16 -11.97
N ARG A 119 -31.04 -0.01 -12.03
CA ARG A 119 -32.01 -0.78 -11.22
C ARG A 119 -32.84 -1.67 -12.14
#